data_AF-A0AAU0L559-F1
#
_entry.id   AF-A0AAU0L559-F1
#
_cell.length_a   1.000
_cell.length_b   1.000
_cell.length_c   1.000
_cell.angle_alpha   90.00
_cell.angle_beta   90.00
_cell.angle_gamma   90.00
#
_symmetry.space_group_name_H-M   'P 1'
#
loop_
_entity.id
_entity.type
_entity.pdbx_description
1 polymer ?
#
loop_
_entity_poly.entity_id
_entity_poly.type
_entity_poly.pdbx_seq_one_letter_code
_entity_poly.pdbx_strand_id
1 'polypeptide(L)'
;MGLLSVSFTTVTFASSDQKNYQQFIPKDWEIIEIARGDLNHDGMEDIVLVIEENNRKNIIHNDGFGSPNLNTNPRALLVLFKTAQGYQLISKIKNFLVKMMQTRLVLQIHSMMVL
;
A
#
# COMPACT_ATOMS: atom_id res chain seq x y z
N MET A 1 14.91 -21.10 56.70
CA MET A 1 14.21 -19.98 56.04
C MET A 1 14.85 -19.79 54.69
N GLY A 2 14.13 -20.16 53.62
CA GLY A 2 14.65 -20.19 52.26
C GLY A 2 14.45 -18.85 51.54
N LEU A 3 15.28 -18.60 50.54
CA LEU A 3 15.08 -17.53 49.56
C LEU A 3 15.04 -18.20 48.18
N LEU A 4 13.85 -18.23 47.58
CA LEU A 4 13.64 -18.59 46.19
C LEU A 4 13.90 -17.34 45.34
N SER A 5 15.01 -17.33 44.59
CA SER A 5 15.24 -16.33 43.55
C SER A 5 14.42 -16.69 42.32
N VAL A 6 13.57 -15.77 41.87
CA VAL A 6 12.83 -15.87 40.62
C VAL A 6 13.52 -14.97 39.60
N SER A 7 14.11 -15.56 38.56
CA SER A 7 14.73 -14.82 37.47
C SER A 7 13.69 -14.59 36.38
N PHE A 8 13.34 -13.33 36.11
CA PHE A 8 12.50 -12.97 34.97
C PHE A 8 13.40 -12.69 33.76
N THR A 9 13.31 -13.53 32.74
CA THR A 9 13.94 -13.26 31.44
C THR A 9 13.02 -12.39 30.62
N THR A 10 13.49 -11.21 30.22
CA THR A 10 12.75 -10.35 29.30
C THR A 10 12.81 -10.92 27.89
N VAL A 11 11.66 -11.34 27.36
CA VAL A 11 11.52 -11.68 25.94
C VAL A 11 11.28 -10.38 25.18
N THR A 12 12.26 -9.96 24.36
CA THR A 12 12.06 -8.83 23.43
C THR A 12 11.44 -9.37 22.16
N PHE A 13 10.17 -9.04 21.90
CA PHE A 13 9.56 -9.25 20.58
C PHE A 13 10.00 -8.09 19.68
N ALA A 14 10.94 -8.35 18.77
CA ALA A 14 11.21 -7.44 17.67
C ALA A 14 9.99 -7.48 16.73
N SER A 15 9.20 -6.41 16.67
CA SER A 15 8.11 -6.32 15.69
C SER A 15 8.69 -6.28 14.28
N SER A 16 8.45 -7.31 13.50
CA SER A 16 8.86 -7.43 12.09
C SER A 16 7.95 -6.66 11.13
N ASP A 17 7.13 -5.73 11.64
CA ASP A 17 6.03 -5.08 10.92
C ASP A 17 6.45 -4.19 9.74
N GLN A 18 7.75 -3.99 9.48
CA GLN A 18 8.14 -3.05 8.44
C GLN A 18 7.99 -3.54 7.00
N LYS A 19 7.86 -4.86 6.71
CA LYS A 19 7.67 -5.29 5.29
C LYS A 19 6.78 -6.51 5.02
N ASN A 20 5.46 -6.42 5.26
CA ASN A 20 4.53 -7.50 4.90
C ASN A 20 3.70 -7.22 3.62
N TYR A 21 3.47 -5.96 3.23
CA TYR A 21 2.72 -5.66 2.00
C TYR A 21 3.60 -5.59 0.73
N GLN A 22 4.91 -5.47 0.88
CA GLN A 22 5.86 -5.32 -0.24
C GLN A 22 5.89 -6.57 -1.13
N GLN A 23 5.52 -7.74 -0.59
CA GLN A 23 5.39 -8.98 -1.37
C GLN A 23 4.34 -8.90 -2.48
N PHE A 24 3.37 -7.98 -2.36
CA PHE A 24 2.32 -7.77 -3.36
C PHE A 24 2.74 -6.79 -4.48
N ILE A 25 3.91 -6.16 -4.35
CA ILE A 25 4.45 -5.26 -5.35
C ILE A 25 5.26 -6.06 -6.36
N PRO A 26 4.87 -6.07 -7.65
CA PRO A 26 5.66 -6.74 -8.68
C PRO A 26 7.05 -6.12 -8.80
N LYS A 27 7.99 -6.91 -9.32
CA LYS A 27 9.30 -6.39 -9.71
C LYS A 27 9.11 -5.27 -10.73
N ASP A 28 9.95 -4.23 -10.64
CA ASP A 28 9.97 -3.08 -11.55
C ASP A 28 8.65 -2.28 -11.52
N TRP A 29 7.94 -2.30 -10.38
CA TRP A 29 6.80 -1.43 -10.07
C TRP A 29 7.09 -0.60 -8.82
N GLU A 30 6.48 0.58 -8.75
CA GLU A 30 6.64 1.53 -7.65
C GLU A 30 5.29 1.85 -7.02
N ILE A 31 5.28 2.14 -5.72
CA ILE A 31 4.11 2.65 -5.01
C ILE A 31 4.06 4.16 -5.25
N ILE A 32 2.97 4.66 -5.84
CA ILE A 32 2.77 6.08 -6.12
C ILE A 32 1.81 6.74 -5.13
N GLU A 33 0.92 5.97 -4.49
CA GLU A 33 0.05 6.44 -3.43
C GLU A 33 -0.18 5.33 -2.39
N ILE A 34 -0.35 5.75 -1.14
CA ILE A 34 -0.71 4.87 -0.02
C ILE A 34 -1.76 5.57 0.84
N ALA A 35 -2.78 4.81 1.23
CA ALA A 35 -3.74 5.20 2.25
C ALA A 35 -3.80 4.10 3.32
N ARG A 36 -4.05 4.48 4.58
CA ARG A 36 -4.09 3.60 5.76
C ARG A 36 -5.32 3.88 6.63
N GLY A 37 -5.88 2.85 7.24
CA GLY A 37 -7.01 2.92 8.18
C GLY A 37 -7.85 1.63 8.17
N ASP A 38 -9.03 1.62 8.76
CA ASP A 38 -9.78 0.39 9.05
C ASP A 38 -10.97 0.22 8.08
N LEU A 39 -10.74 -0.39 6.91
CA LEU A 39 -11.74 -0.48 5.84
C LEU A 39 -12.85 -1.49 6.11
N ASN A 40 -12.57 -2.48 6.94
CA ASN A 40 -13.51 -3.57 7.26
C ASN A 40 -14.06 -3.51 8.69
N HIS A 41 -13.67 -2.49 9.47
CA HIS A 41 -14.09 -2.24 10.84
C HIS A 41 -13.72 -3.36 11.83
N ASP A 42 -12.56 -4.00 11.64
CA ASP A 42 -12.04 -5.03 12.55
C ASP A 42 -11.03 -4.51 13.59
N GLY A 43 -10.73 -3.20 13.55
CA GLY A 43 -9.80 -2.53 14.44
C GLY A 43 -8.33 -2.68 14.04
N MET A 44 -8.02 -3.33 12.91
CA MET A 44 -6.68 -3.41 12.36
C MET A 44 -6.48 -2.38 11.23
N GLU A 45 -5.23 -1.91 11.06
CA GLU A 45 -4.92 -0.91 10.03
C GLU A 45 -4.72 -1.58 8.66
N ASP A 46 -5.74 -1.50 7.82
CA ASP A 46 -5.71 -1.89 6.42
C ASP A 46 -4.96 -0.88 5.55
N ILE A 47 -4.59 -1.31 4.35
CA ILE A 47 -3.84 -0.50 3.39
C ILE A 47 -4.50 -0.54 2.00
N VAL A 48 -4.60 0.62 1.37
CA VAL A 48 -4.85 0.74 -0.07
C VAL A 48 -3.61 1.32 -0.74
N LEU A 49 -3.13 0.65 -1.80
CA LEU A 49 -1.96 1.07 -2.57
C LEU A 49 -2.39 1.40 -4.00
N VAL A 50 -1.84 2.48 -4.55
CA VAL A 50 -1.76 2.66 -6.00
C VAL A 50 -0.32 2.40 -6.41
N ILE A 51 -0.13 1.46 -7.32
CA ILE A 51 1.17 1.10 -7.87
C ILE A 51 1.22 1.35 -9.38
N GLU A 52 2.41 1.67 -9.87
CA GLU A 52 2.70 1.96 -11.28
C GLU A 52 3.89 1.13 -11.74
N GLU A 53 3.83 0.57 -12.96
CA GLU A 53 5.01 -0.03 -13.58
C GLU A 53 6.10 1.04 -13.80
N ASN A 54 7.35 0.74 -13.48
CA ASN A 54 8.49 1.61 -13.79
C ASN A 54 9.19 1.11 -15.06
N ASN A 55 8.53 1.31 -16.21
CA ASN A 55 9.09 0.97 -17.51
C ASN A 55 9.27 2.23 -18.36
N ARG A 56 10.53 2.59 -18.62
CA ARG A 56 10.88 3.78 -19.42
C ARG A 56 10.37 3.70 -20.85
N LYS A 57 10.11 2.52 -21.41
CA LYS A 57 9.54 2.35 -22.75
C LYS A 57 8.09 2.85 -22.84
N ASN A 58 7.39 2.94 -21.71
CA ASN A 58 6.04 3.48 -21.60
C ASN A 58 6.06 4.98 -21.28
N ILE A 59 7.21 5.64 -21.35
CA ILE A 59 7.29 7.09 -21.36
C ILE A 59 7.45 7.50 -22.82
N ILE A 60 6.37 7.98 -23.42
CA ILE A 60 6.34 8.32 -24.84
C ILE A 60 6.33 9.83 -25.04
N HIS A 61 6.88 10.28 -26.16
CA HIS A 61 6.76 11.68 -26.55
C HIS A 61 5.30 12.06 -26.77
N ASN A 62 4.91 13.25 -26.32
CA ASN A 62 3.58 13.79 -26.47
C ASN A 62 3.65 15.09 -27.26
N ASP A 63 3.28 15.02 -28.53
CA ASP A 63 3.19 16.17 -29.45
C ASP A 63 1.93 17.04 -29.22
N GLY A 64 1.05 16.64 -28.29
CA GLY A 64 -0.17 17.35 -27.94
C GLY A 64 0.00 18.34 -26.79
N PHE A 65 -1.12 18.88 -26.29
CA PHE A 65 -1.10 19.75 -25.12
C PHE A 65 -0.69 19.02 -23.83
N GLY A 66 -0.02 19.73 -22.93
CA GLY A 66 0.39 19.23 -21.62
C GLY A 66 1.89 18.94 -21.53
N SER A 67 2.25 17.92 -20.75
CA SER A 67 3.65 17.50 -20.60
C SER A 67 4.21 16.97 -21.92
N PRO A 68 5.47 17.30 -22.30
CA PRO A 68 6.11 16.80 -23.53
C PRO A 68 6.36 15.29 -23.51
N ASN A 69 6.27 14.67 -22.33
CA ASN A 69 6.33 13.22 -22.15
C ASN A 69 5.05 12.74 -21.46
N LEU A 70 4.44 11.70 -22.03
CA LEU A 70 3.28 11.03 -21.45
C LEU A 70 3.72 9.71 -20.81
N ASN A 71 3.45 9.58 -19.51
CA ASN A 71 3.61 8.31 -18.81
C ASN A 71 2.39 7.41 -19.04
N THR A 72 2.57 6.38 -19.86
CA THR A 72 1.56 5.36 -20.18
C THR A 72 1.78 4.05 -19.43
N ASN A 73 2.62 4.04 -18.38
CA ASN A 73 2.78 2.86 -17.55
C ASN A 73 1.42 2.43 -16.97
N PRO A 74 1.11 1.12 -16.99
CA PRO A 74 -0.08 0.60 -16.34
C PRO A 74 -0.01 0.86 -14.85
N ARG A 75 -1.18 1.10 -14.26
CA ARG A 75 -1.35 1.25 -12.82
C ARG A 75 -2.30 0.20 -12.28
N ALA A 76 -2.15 -0.13 -11.02
CA ALA A 76 -3.09 -0.99 -10.31
C ALA A 76 -3.40 -0.42 -8.93
N LEU A 77 -4.65 -0.61 -8.49
CA LEU A 77 -5.06 -0.37 -7.11
C LEU A 77 -5.09 -1.72 -6.38
N LEU A 78 -4.44 -1.79 -5.23
CA LEU A 78 -4.42 -2.94 -4.35
C LEU A 78 -5.13 -2.59 -3.04
N VAL A 79 -6.02 -3.47 -2.58
CA VAL A 79 -6.64 -3.38 -1.26
C VAL A 79 -6.13 -4.53 -0.41
N LEU A 80 -5.53 -4.22 0.73
CA LEU A 80 -4.92 -5.19 1.62
C LEU A 80 -5.54 -5.08 3.01
N PHE A 81 -6.07 -6.19 3.52
CA PHE A 81 -6.51 -6.24 4.91
C PHE A 81 -5.38 -6.71 5.82
N LYS A 82 -5.23 -6.06 6.96
CA LYS A 82 -4.31 -6.52 8.00
C LYS A 82 -4.94 -7.72 8.71
N THR A 83 -4.13 -8.69 9.06
CA THR A 83 -4.49 -9.87 9.85
C THR A 83 -3.39 -10.15 10.86
N ALA A 84 -3.66 -11.04 11.83
CA ALA A 84 -2.65 -11.48 12.79
C ALA A 84 -1.41 -12.12 12.13
N GLN A 85 -1.53 -12.65 10.92
CA GLN A 85 -0.44 -13.27 10.17
C GLN A 85 0.24 -12.33 9.16
N GLY A 86 -0.31 -11.11 8.96
CA GLY A 86 0.19 -10.19 7.95
C GLY A 86 -0.86 -9.52 7.11
N TYR A 87 -0.43 -8.90 6.01
CA TYR A 87 -1.36 -8.33 5.03
C TYR A 87 -1.85 -9.42 4.08
N GLN A 88 -3.15 -9.41 3.79
CA GLN A 88 -3.78 -10.24 2.78
C GLN A 88 -4.31 -9.37 1.66
N LEU A 89 -3.98 -9.69 0.41
CA LEU A 89 -4.51 -8.99 -0.76
C LEU A 89 -5.97 -9.42 -1.00
N ILE A 90 -6.89 -8.49 -0.82
CA ILE A 90 -8.34 -8.77 -0.97
C ILE A 90 -8.83 -8.38 -2.36
N SER A 91 -8.26 -7.34 -2.96
CA SER A 91 -8.63 -6.91 -4.30
C SER A 91 -7.45 -6.30 -5.06
N LYS A 92 -7.47 -6.52 -6.38
CA LYS A 92 -6.52 -5.93 -7.34
C LYS A 92 -7.27 -5.46 -8.57
N ILE A 93 -7.33 -4.14 -8.75
CA ILE A 93 -7.92 -3.51 -9.94
C ILE A 93 -6.79 -3.15 -10.90
N LYS A 94 -6.80 -3.73 -12.10
CA LYS A 94 -5.81 -3.45 -13.16
C LYS A 94 -6.22 -2.24 -14.00
N ASN A 95 -5.26 -1.65 -14.71
CA ASN A 95 -5.45 -0.51 -15.60
C ASN A 95 -6.15 0.66 -14.90
N PHE A 96 -5.81 0.87 -13.62
CA PHE A 96 -6.40 1.91 -12.81
C PHE A 96 -6.09 3.28 -13.42
N LEU A 97 -7.14 3.96 -13.90
CA LEU A 97 -7.01 5.23 -14.59
C LEU A 97 -6.93 6.36 -13.57
N VAL A 98 -5.78 7.01 -13.48
CA VAL A 98 -5.58 8.18 -12.60
C VAL A 98 -5.96 9.51 -13.28
N LYS A 99 -6.36 9.50 -14.57
CA LYS A 99 -6.30 10.71 -15.40
C LYS A 99 -7.37 11.78 -15.08
N MET A 100 -6.87 13.01 -14.91
CA MET A 100 -7.42 14.36 -15.21
C MET A 100 -8.40 15.13 -14.30
N MET A 101 -8.87 14.63 -13.14
CA MET A 101 -9.47 15.47 -12.07
C MET A 101 -9.34 14.88 -10.64
N GLN A 102 -8.35 14.03 -10.37
CA GLN A 102 -8.45 13.06 -9.27
C GLN A 102 -7.70 13.43 -7.98
N THR A 103 -7.89 14.64 -7.46
CA THR A 103 -7.68 14.82 -6.01
C THR A 103 -8.77 14.06 -5.25
N ARG A 104 -9.99 13.93 -5.81
CA ARG A 104 -11.15 13.38 -5.11
C ARG A 104 -11.10 11.88 -4.84
N LEU A 105 -10.60 11.03 -5.74
CA LEU A 105 -10.59 9.58 -5.48
C LEU A 105 -9.57 9.18 -4.42
N VAL A 106 -8.37 9.76 -4.42
CA VAL A 106 -7.38 9.55 -3.36
C VAL A 106 -7.91 10.11 -2.04
N LEU A 107 -8.54 11.29 -2.05
CA LEU A 107 -9.17 11.85 -0.86
C LEU A 107 -10.33 10.98 -0.36
N GLN A 108 -11.13 10.40 -1.26
CA GLN A 108 -12.24 9.52 -0.91
C GLN A 108 -11.74 8.18 -0.32
N ILE A 109 -10.67 7.60 -0.87
CA ILE A 109 -10.00 6.43 -0.27
C ILE A 109 -9.51 6.80 1.14
N HIS A 110 -8.84 7.94 1.30
CA HIS A 110 -8.43 8.42 2.63
C HIS A 110 -9.63 8.63 3.57
N SER A 111 -10.73 9.22 3.11
CA SER A 111 -11.92 9.45 3.94
C SER A 111 -12.61 8.15 4.35
N MET A 112 -12.59 7.11 3.50
CA MET A 112 -13.14 5.79 3.83
C MET A 112 -12.30 5.04 4.87
N MET A 113 -11.06 5.49 5.12
CA MET A 113 -10.14 4.84 6.05
C MET A 113 -10.12 5.50 7.44
N VAL A 114 -10.69 6.70 7.59
CA VAL A 114 -10.70 7.48 8.85
C VAL A 114 -12.03 7.33 9.62
N LEU A 115 -12.99 6.57 9.09
CA LEU A 115 -14.32 6.33 9.68
C LEU A 115 -14.41 4.91 10.22
#